data_AF-A0A6P0R6V8-F1
#
_entry.id   AF-A0A6P0R6V8-F1
#
_cell.length_a   1.000
_cell.length_b   1.000
_cell.length_c   1.000
_cell.angle_alpha   90.00
_cell.angle_beta   90.00
_cell.angle_gamma   90.00
#
_symmetry.space_group_name_H-M   'P 1'
#
loop_
_entity.id
_entity.type
_entity.pdbx_description
1 polymer ?
#
loop_
_entity_poly.entity_id
_entity_poly.type
_entity_poly.pdbx_seq_one_letter_code
_entity_poly.pdbx_strand_id
1 'polypeptide(L)' 'MWQTKIKNLTTEQKAFIRIYREKWRKNIVSTDPINRERGTAAVNAVYSAQGKKKPEILFLSSPDAIQRFSVE' A
#
# COMPACT_ATOMS: atom_id res chain seq x y z
N MET A 1 -10.37 10.32 -15.93
CA MET A 1 -10.24 11.76 -15.65
C MET A 1 -8.77 12.12 -15.69
N TRP A 2 -8.35 13.05 -16.53
CA TRP A 2 -6.96 13.49 -16.58
C TRP A 2 -6.72 14.47 -15.44
N GLN A 3 -5.81 14.15 -14.52
CA GLN A 3 -5.50 15.01 -13.37
C GLN A 3 -4.70 16.23 -13.83
N THR A 4 -5.13 17.42 -13.41
CA THR A 4 -4.38 18.66 -13.61
C THR A 4 -3.03 18.57 -12.90
N LYS A 5 -1.94 18.80 -13.63
CA LYS A 5 -0.58 18.69 -13.11
C LYS A 5 -0.33 19.77 -12.05
N ILE A 6 -0.09 19.37 -10.80
CA ILE A 6 0.23 20.29 -9.71
C ILE A 6 1.61 20.90 -9.96
N LYS A 7 1.70 22.24 -10.09
CA LYS A 7 2.98 22.95 -10.28
C LYS A 7 3.67 23.30 -8.97
N ASN A 8 2.91 23.65 -7.94
CA ASN A 8 3.40 24.03 -6.62
C ASN A 8 2.45 23.53 -5.54
N LEU A 9 3.00 23.18 -4.38
CA LEU A 9 2.21 22.88 -3.18
C LEU A 9 1.75 24.16 -2.50
N THR A 10 0.50 24.18 -2.03
CA THR A 10 -0.01 25.27 -1.17
C THR A 10 0.72 25.29 0.17
N THR A 11 0.67 26.41 0.89
CA THR A 11 1.25 26.52 2.24
C THR A 11 0.69 25.44 3.18
N GLU A 12 -0.61 25.18 3.08
CA GLU A 12 -1.29 24.14 3.86
C GLU A 12 -0.78 22.73 3.49
N GLN A 13 -0.67 22.42 2.19
CA GLN A 13 -0.10 21.15 1.72
C GLN A 13 1.34 20.94 2.18
N LYS A 14 2.16 22.01 2.21
CA LYS A 14 3.52 21.95 2.75
C LYS A 14 3.53 21.65 4.25
N ALA A 15 2.62 22.25 5.02
CA ALA A 15 2.48 21.97 6.45
C ALA A 15 2.13 20.49 6.69
N PHE A 16 1.32 19.88 5.81
CA PHE A 16 0.98 18.46 5.88
C PHE A 16 2.15 17.51 5.63
N ILE A 17 3.21 17.93 4.94
CA ILE A 17 4.38 17.06 4.65
C ILE A 17 4.95 16.48 5.94
N ARG A 18 5.13 17.32 6.98
CA ARG A 18 5.67 16.88 8.27
C ARG A 18 4.74 15.84 8.92
N ILE A 19 3.44 16.14 8.96
CA ILE A 19 2.42 15.27 9.58
C ILE A 19 2.41 13.91 8.90
N TYR A 20 2.40 13.87 7.57
CA TYR A 20 2.42 12.60 6.84
C TYR A 20 3.75 11.88 7.03
N ARG A 21 4.89 12.58 6.97
CA ARG A 21 6.20 11.95 7.20
C ARG A 21 6.26 11.24 8.55
N GLU A 22 5.76 11.87 9.61
CA GLU A 22 5.70 11.24 10.94
C GLU A 22 4.77 10.03 10.97
N LYS A 23 3.60 10.10 10.32
CA LYS A 23 2.68 8.96 10.17
C LYS A 23 3.36 7.80 9.43
N TRP A 24 4.00 8.07 8.29
CA TRP A 24 4.70 7.06 7.49
C TRP A 24 5.88 6.46 8.25
N ARG A 25 6.65 7.27 9.00
CA ARG A 25 7.79 6.79 9.77
C ARG A 25 7.38 5.68 10.74
N LYS A 26 6.26 5.84 11.45
CA LYS A 26 5.75 4.82 12.39
C LYS A 26 5.44 3.49 11.70
N ASN A 27 4.93 3.53 10.48
CA ASN A 27 4.58 2.33 9.73
C ASN A 27 5.82 1.65 9.12
N ILE A 28 6.78 2.42 8.60
CA ILE A 28 7.97 1.87 7.91
C ILE A 28 8.90 1.14 8.88
N VAL A 29 8.97 1.58 10.14
CA VAL A 29 9.84 0.96 11.16
C VAL A 29 9.15 -0.17 11.93
N SER A 30 7.86 -0.40 11.72
CA SER A 30 7.13 -1.47 12.38
C SER A 30 7.49 -2.82 11.75
N THR A 31 7.73 -3.81 12.61
CA THR A 31 7.88 -5.22 12.26
C THR A 31 6.63 -6.03 12.61
N ASP A 32 5.55 -5.36 13.03
CA ASP A 32 4.32 -6.04 13.41
C ASP A 32 3.69 -6.72 12.19
N PRO A 33 3.07 -7.89 12.35
CA PRO A 33 2.36 -8.54 11.26
C PRO A 33 1.30 -7.62 10.65
N ILE A 34 1.22 -7.59 9.32
CA ILE A 34 0.19 -6.85 8.61
C ILE A 34 -1.20 -7.42 8.91
N ASN A 35 -2.20 -6.55 9.08
CA ASN A 35 -3.59 -6.97 9.11
C ASN A 35 -4.02 -7.44 7.70
N ARG A 36 -4.16 -8.77 7.55
CA ARG A 36 -4.42 -9.42 6.24
C ARG A 36 -5.77 -9.03 5.64
N GLU A 37 -6.82 -8.91 6.44
CA GLU A 37 -8.16 -8.53 5.97
C GLU A 37 -8.17 -7.10 5.42
N ARG A 38 -7.61 -6.17 6.21
CA ARG A 38 -7.49 -4.77 5.81
C ARG A 38 -6.59 -4.61 4.58
N GLY A 39 -5.48 -5.35 4.51
CA GLY A 39 -4.59 -5.36 3.36
C GLY A 39 -5.28 -5.88 2.09
N THR A 40 -5.98 -7.01 2.20
CA THR A 40 -6.74 -7.64 1.11
C THR A 40 -7.82 -6.70 0.58
N ALA A 41 -8.60 -6.08 1.48
CA ALA A 41 -9.63 -5.12 1.10
C ALA A 41 -9.05 -3.92 0.35
N ALA A 42 -7.93 -3.37 0.82
CA ALA A 42 -7.28 -2.22 0.21
C ALA A 42 -6.75 -2.56 -1.20
N VAL A 43 -6.07 -3.69 -1.38
CA VAL A 43 -5.55 -4.14 -2.69
C VAL A 43 -6.71 -4.36 -3.67
N ASN A 44 -7.75 -5.08 -3.24
CA ASN A 44 -8.92 -5.34 -4.08
C ASN A 44 -9.64 -4.07 -4.49
N ALA A 45 -9.76 -3.08 -3.60
CA ALA A 45 -10.36 -1.79 -3.91
C ALA A 45 -9.58 -1.05 -5.02
N VAL A 46 -8.25 -1.05 -4.95
CA VAL A 46 -7.41 -0.42 -5.98
C VAL A 46 -7.55 -1.11 -7.33
N TYR A 47 -7.48 -2.45 -7.37
CA TYR A 47 -7.66 -3.19 -8.63
C TYR A 47 -9.07 -2.96 -9.22
N SER A 48 -10.10 -2.96 -8.38
CA SER A 48 -11.48 -2.69 -8.81
C SER A 48 -11.63 -1.26 -9.35
N ALA A 49 -11.03 -0.27 -8.69
CA ALA A 49 -11.02 1.13 -9.15
C ALA A 49 -10.28 1.31 -10.49
N GLN A 50 -9.33 0.43 -10.79
CA GLN A 50 -8.63 0.38 -12.08
C GLN A 50 -9.36 -0.47 -13.13
N GLY A 51 -10.51 -1.07 -12.82
CA GLY A 51 -11.24 -1.95 -13.73
C GLY A 51 -10.54 -3.30 -13.98
N LYS A 52 -9.63 -3.70 -13.09
CA LYS A 52 -8.87 -4.96 -13.18
C LYS A 52 -9.53 -6.05 -12.34
N LYS A 53 -9.31 -7.30 -12.74
CA LYS A 53 -9.66 -8.46 -11.91
C LYS A 53 -8.89 -8.42 -10.59
N LYS A 54 -9.54 -8.85 -9.52
CA LYS A 54 -8.91 -8.97 -8.20
C LYS A 54 -7.69 -9.92 -8.30
N PRO A 55 -6.53 -9.53 -7.76
CA PRO A 55 -5.36 -10.38 -7.79
C PRO A 55 -5.48 -11.49 -6.73
N GLU A 56 -4.70 -12.55 -6.92
CA GLU A 56 -4.34 -13.43 -5.82
C GLU A 56 -3.35 -12.69 -4.91
N ILE A 57 -3.56 -12.78 -3.59
CA ILE A 57 -2.74 -12.10 -2.59
C ILE A 57 -2.12 -13.13 -1.66
N LEU A 58 -0.80 -13.27 -1.74
CA LEU A 58 -0.04 -14.18 -0.89
C LEU A 58 0.53 -13.44 0.31
N PHE A 59 0.31 -13.99 1.51
CA PHE A 59 0.91 -13.52 2.76
C PHE A 59 1.93 -14.55 3.26
N LEU A 60 3.21 -14.22 3.14
CA LEU A 60 4.31 -15.11 3.52
C LEU A 60 4.92 -14.68 4.86
N SER A 61 5.32 -15.65 5.69
CA SER A 61 5.98 -15.40 6.98
C SER A 61 7.47 -15.11 6.84
N SER A 62 8.08 -15.53 5.72
CA SER A 62 9.48 -15.28 5.38
C SER A 62 9.66 -15.34 3.85
N PRO A 63 10.75 -14.79 3.30
CA PRO A 63 11.04 -14.91 1.87
C PRO A 63 11.15 -16.37 1.40
N ASP A 64 11.73 -17.25 2.21
CA ASP A 64 11.92 -18.67 1.88
C ASP A 64 10.59 -19.44 1.74
N ALA A 65 9.53 -18.99 2.41
CA ALA A 65 8.23 -19.64 2.34
C ALA A 65 7.62 -19.66 0.92
N ILE A 66 8.17 -18.87 -0.01
CA ILE A 66 7.74 -18.85 -1.42
C ILE A 66 7.97 -20.19 -2.13
N GLN A 67 8.99 -20.96 -1.73
CA GLN A 67 9.33 -22.23 -2.38
C GLN A 67 8.18 -23.25 -2.34
N ARG A 68 7.30 -23.15 -1.33
CA ARG A 68 6.14 -24.04 -1.15
C ARG A 68 5.01 -23.79 -2.15
N PHE A 69 5.05 -22.67 -2.86
CA PHE A 69 4.08 -22.28 -3.88
C PHE A 69 4.63 -22.44 -5.31
N SER A 70 5.93 -22.67 -5.47
CA SER A 70 6.59 -22.88 -6.77
C SER A 70 6.57 -24.35 -7.23
N VAL A 71 5.82 -25.22 -6.55
CA VAL A 71 5.66 -26.64 -6.89
C VAL A 71 4.21 -26.88 -7.31
N GLU A 72 3.87 -26.46 -8.53
CA GLU A 72 2.73 -26.96 -9.32
C GLU A 72 3.22 -27.25 -10.74
#